data_AF-E6IYG4-F1
#
_entry.id   AF-E6IYG4-F1
#
_cell.length_a   1.000
_cell.length_b   1.000
_cell.length_c   1.000
_cell.angle_alpha   90.00
_cell.angle_beta   90.00
_cell.angle_gamma   90.00
#
_symmetry.space_group_name_H-M   'P 1'
#
loop_
_entity.id
_entity.type
_entity.pdbx_description
1 polymer ?
#
loop_
_entity_poly.entity_id
_entity_poly.type
_entity_poly.pdbx_seq_one_letter_code
_entity_poly.pdbx_strand_id
1 'polypeptide(L)' 'MIREAGFGVAMGNANENIKNLADIVVADNDHGGCAQAIDDVLLAEKYKDNE' A
#
# COMPACT_ATOMS: atom_id res chain seq x y z
N MET A 1 -10.28 -10.52 3.92
CA MET A 1 -10.06 -9.06 3.86
C MET A 1 -9.20 -8.70 2.67
N ILE A 2 -7.89 -8.99 2.64
CA ILE A 2 -7.03 -8.60 1.50
C ILE A 2 -7.50 -9.22 0.17
N ARG A 3 -7.70 -10.55 0.11
CA ARG A 3 -8.18 -11.24 -1.10
C ARG A 3 -9.54 -10.74 -1.63
N GLU A 4 -10.40 -10.27 -0.72
CA GLU A 4 -11.76 -9.84 -1.04
C GLU A 4 -11.85 -8.33 -1.31
N ALA A 5 -10.78 -7.59 -1.00
CA ALA A 5 -10.72 -6.16 -1.27
C ALA A 5 -10.54 -5.95 -2.77
N GLY A 6 -11.15 -4.89 -3.31
CA GLY A 6 -10.92 -4.50 -4.70
C GLY A 6 -9.48 -4.04 -4.98
N PHE A 7 -8.73 -3.71 -3.92
CA PHE A 7 -7.29 -3.43 -3.97
C PHE A 7 -6.67 -3.76 -2.60
N GLY A 8 -5.80 -4.75 -2.56
CA GLY A 8 -5.15 -5.27 -1.36
C GLY A 8 -3.75 -4.68 -1.16
N VAL A 9 -3.45 -4.24 0.06
CA VAL A 9 -2.13 -3.71 0.44
C VAL A 9 -1.55 -4.55 1.57
N ALA A 10 -0.30 -5.00 1.42
CA ALA A 10 0.45 -5.66 2.48
C ALA A 10 1.58 -4.77 3.02
N MET A 11 1.79 -4.79 4.33
CA MET A 11 2.93 -4.11 4.96
C MET A 11 4.23 -4.88 4.71
N GLY A 12 5.37 -4.17 4.72
CA GLY A 12 6.69 -4.77 4.45
C GLY A 12 7.09 -5.86 5.44
N ASN A 13 6.65 -5.74 6.70
CA ASN A 13 6.84 -6.73 7.76
C ASN A 13 5.75 -7.81 7.82
N ALA A 14 4.79 -7.82 6.89
CA ALA A 14 3.82 -8.90 6.81
C ALA A 14 4.50 -10.21 6.40
N ASN A 15 3.86 -11.34 6.71
CA ASN A 15 4.35 -12.65 6.25
C ASN A 15 4.15 -12.80 4.72
N GLU A 16 4.90 -13.74 4.14
CA GLU A 16 4.89 -13.97 2.69
C GLU A 16 3.52 -14.39 2.15
N ASN A 17 2.72 -15.14 2.92
CA ASN A 17 1.37 -15.50 2.51
C ASN A 17 0.48 -14.27 2.33
N ILE A 18 0.65 -13.24 3.16
CA ILE A 18 -0.12 -12.00 3.06
C ILE A 18 0.40 -11.14 1.90
N LYS A 19 1.72 -11.01 1.74
CA LYS A 19 2.32 -10.26 0.63
C LYS A 19 1.92 -10.83 -0.73
N ASN A 20 1.89 -12.15 -0.88
CA ASN A 20 1.49 -12.82 -2.12
C ASN A 20 0.01 -12.66 -2.48
N LEU A 21 -0.81 -12.14 -1.55
CA LEU A 21 -2.23 -11.88 -1.78
C LEU A 21 -2.55 -10.41 -2.02
N ALA A 22 -1.57 -9.52 -1.84
CA ALA A 22 -1.75 -8.10 -2.02
C ALA A 22 -1.34 -7.67 -3.43
N ASP A 23 -1.98 -6.62 -3.92
CA ASP A 23 -1.65 -5.99 -5.21
C ASP A 23 -0.36 -5.17 -5.09
N ILE A 24 -0.11 -4.57 -3.92
CA ILE A 24 1.13 -3.89 -3.60
C ILE A 24 1.64 -4.23 -2.20
N VAL A 25 2.95 -4.15 -2.04
CA VAL A 25 3.62 -4.21 -0.74
C VAL A 25 4.24 -2.85 -0.47
N VAL A 26 3.93 -2.27 0.70
CA VAL A 26 4.44 -0.98 1.16
C VAL A 26 5.50 -1.17 2.25
N ALA A 27 6.05 -0.06 2.77
CA ALA A 27 6.93 -0.10 3.93
C ALA A 27 6.29 -0.81 5.14
N ASP A 28 7.08 -1.14 6.16
CA ASP A 28 6.54 -1.68 7.40
C ASP A 28 5.85 -0.60 8.27
N ASN A 29 5.36 -1.00 9.44
CA ASN A 29 4.66 -0.11 10.35
C ASN A 29 5.56 0.97 10.98
N ASP A 30 6.87 0.74 11.09
CA ASP A 30 7.82 1.67 11.71
C ASP A 30 8.38 2.67 10.69
N HIS A 31 8.22 2.37 9.40
CA HIS A 31 8.65 3.21 8.28
C HIS A 31 7.48 3.82 7.49
N GLY A 32 6.27 3.84 8.06
CA GLY A 32 5.14 4.61 7.53
C GLY A 32 4.40 3.98 6.35
N GLY A 33 4.37 2.65 6.23
CA GLY A 33 3.73 1.97 5.08
C GLY A 33 2.26 2.35 4.83
N CYS A 34 1.50 2.66 5.87
CA CYS A 34 0.11 3.13 5.71
C CYS A 34 0.04 4.49 5.00
N ALA A 35 0.96 5.41 5.28
CA ALA A 35 1.01 6.71 4.60
C ALA A 35 1.39 6.54 3.13
N GLN A 36 2.42 5.72 2.88
CA GLN A 36 2.83 5.36 1.52
C GLN A 36 1.67 4.79 0.70
N ALA A 37 0.88 3.86 1.27
CA ALA A 37 -0.26 3.28 0.57
C ALA A 37 -1.29 4.34 0.13
N ILE A 38 -1.52 5.36 0.97
CA ILE A 38 -2.45 6.46 0.66
C ILE A 38 -1.85 7.36 -0.43
N ASP A 39 -0.58 7.72 -0.31
CA ASP A 39 0.11 8.58 -1.26
C ASP A 39 0.16 7.94 -2.66
N ASP A 40 0.59 6.68 -2.74
CA ASP A 40 0.79 5.95 -3.99
C ASP A 40 -0.53 5.59 -4.70
N VAL A 41 -1.61 5.30 -3.95
CA VAL A 41 -2.86 4.78 -4.52
C VAL A 41 -3.96 5.83 -4.62
N LEU A 42 -4.07 6.72 -3.64
CA LEU A 42 -5.19 7.67 -3.56
C LEU A 42 -4.79 9.10 -3.94
N LEU A 43 -3.55 9.51 -3.66
CA LEU A 43 -3.11 10.90 -3.86
C LEU A 43 -2.15 11.08 -5.04
N ALA A 44 -1.73 10.02 -5.71
CA ALA A 44 -0.74 10.04 -6.79
C ALA A 44 -1.05 11.03 -7.94
N GLU A 45 -2.33 11.30 -8.23
CA GLU A 45 -2.73 12.28 -9.24
C GLU A 45 -2.87 13.71 -8.67
N LYS A 46 -3.20 13.86 -7.38
CA LYS A 46 -3.42 15.20 -6.76
C LYS A 46 -2.15 16.03 -6.64
N TYR A 47 -0.98 15.40 -6.65
CA TYR A 47 0.31 16.09 -6.57
C TYR A 47 0.98 16.29 -7.94
N LYS A 48 0.44 15.75 -9.04
CA LYS A 48 0.97 15.98 -10.39
C LYS A 48 0.72 17.39 -10.93
N ASP A 49 -0.28 18.09 -10.37
CA ASP A 49 -0.70 19.42 -10.84
C ASP A 49 -0.01 20.60 -10.10
N ASN A 50 0.98 20.33 -9.23
CA ASN A 50 1.69 21.36 -8.45
C ASN A 50 3.16 21.58 -8.87
N GLU A 51 3.53 21.14 -10.08
CA GLU A 51 4.82 21.45 -10.74
C GLU A 51 4.59 22.33 -11.98
#